data_AF-A0A7J4CU98-F1
#
_entry.id   AF-A0A7J4CU98-F1
#
_cell.length_a   1.000
_cell.length_b   1.000
_cell.length_c   1.000
_cell.angle_alpha   90.00
_cell.angle_beta   90.00
_cell.angle_gamma   90.00
#
_symmetry.space_group_name_H-M   'P 1'
#
loop_
_entity.id
_entity.type
_entity.pdbx_description
1 polymer ?
#
loop_
_entity_poly.entity_id
_entity_poly.type
_entity_poly.pdbx_seq_one_letter_code
_entity_poly.pdbx_strand_id
1 'polypeptide(L)'
;MVVSSHRRSEALLARGRLLDETEVNKWLEGATNAGATYAEVRLVANQNCAITVRDGELRRAIPGQDLGATLRVLADGAWGVHSTSDIANLGLAVEQTVSLAKQVARRRGSGEKPVELAEIPVKQDTIHWAPKRDNRDVDLDEKLQLLTDLDSAIRTDERIVSTITGYSDEHIHSELLTSEGTNRTWSFQRTVANAVITAREDGEVASYRCRIGGGGGFEAVDATDIEAMGRKCSESVLRILSAERAPSGRTTLVADSDLTGVYIHEALGHPCEADLVAAGDSCLEGKLGHKIGSDIVSVIDDPTMRMGYGAYPIDDEGVDTRVKNLIVDGVLQEYLNNRETAARYSLTPNGGARAQDG
;
A
#
# COMPACT_ATOMS: atom_id res chain seq x y z
N MET A 1 -27.63 -21.02 21.10
CA MET A 1 -28.67 -20.51 20.19
C MET A 1 -27.98 -19.59 19.19
N VAL A 2 -27.29 -20.17 18.20
CA VAL A 2 -26.46 -19.48 17.21
C VAL A 2 -27.01 -19.87 15.83
N VAL A 3 -28.12 -19.26 15.43
CA VAL A 3 -28.77 -19.55 14.13
C VAL A 3 -29.13 -18.25 13.38
N SER A 4 -28.94 -17.09 14.01
CA SER A 4 -29.30 -15.78 13.43
C SER A 4 -28.16 -15.13 12.61
N SER A 5 -26.89 -15.41 12.92
CA SER A 5 -25.75 -14.77 12.23
C SER A 5 -25.45 -15.33 10.84
N HIS A 6 -25.73 -16.62 10.59
CA HIS A 6 -25.36 -17.28 9.31
C HIS A 6 -26.14 -16.77 8.09
N ARG A 7 -27.44 -16.48 8.22
CA ARG A 7 -28.22 -15.98 7.07
C ARG A 7 -27.88 -14.55 6.70
N ARG A 8 -27.40 -13.75 7.66
CA ARG A 8 -27.04 -12.34 7.45
C ARG A 8 -25.69 -12.22 6.75
N SER A 9 -24.72 -13.07 7.08
CA SER A 9 -23.43 -13.15 6.38
C SER A 9 -23.57 -13.64 4.93
N GLU A 10 -24.43 -14.62 4.65
CA GLU A 10 -24.65 -15.12 3.28
C GLU A 10 -25.25 -14.06 2.34
N ALA A 11 -26.18 -13.24 2.83
CA ALA A 11 -26.81 -12.18 2.04
C ALA A 11 -25.87 -10.99 1.75
N LEU A 12 -24.93 -10.70 2.65
CA LEU A 12 -23.90 -9.67 2.46
C LEU A 12 -22.84 -10.14 1.46
N LEU A 13 -22.36 -11.38 1.59
CA LEU A 13 -21.41 -11.99 0.65
C LEU A 13 -21.99 -12.10 -0.76
N ALA A 14 -23.29 -12.40 -0.90
CA ALA A 14 -23.98 -12.39 -2.19
C ALA A 14 -24.05 -11.00 -2.86
N ARG A 15 -23.85 -9.92 -2.10
CA ARG A 15 -23.79 -8.53 -2.58
C ARG A 15 -22.35 -8.03 -2.77
N GLY A 16 -21.36 -8.90 -2.55
CA GLY A 16 -19.93 -8.53 -2.64
C GLY A 16 -19.50 -7.56 -1.53
N ARG A 17 -20.14 -7.61 -0.35
CA ARG A 17 -19.84 -6.73 0.77
C ARG A 17 -19.75 -7.48 2.10
N LEU A 18 -19.04 -6.88 3.04
CA LEU A 18 -18.84 -7.35 4.40
C LEU A 18 -19.50 -6.41 5.42
N LEU A 19 -19.63 -5.12 5.12
CA LEU A 19 -20.36 -4.17 5.97
C LEU A 19 -21.88 -4.25 5.72
N ASP A 20 -22.65 -4.25 6.81
CA ASP A 20 -24.10 -3.98 6.76
C ASP A 20 -24.30 -2.47 6.70
N GLU A 21 -24.57 -1.95 5.50
CA GLU A 21 -24.78 -0.52 5.25
C GLU A 21 -25.84 0.11 6.17
N THR A 22 -26.91 -0.61 6.50
CA THR A 22 -27.96 -0.07 7.37
C THR A 22 -27.45 0.14 8.80
N GLU A 23 -26.62 -0.77 9.30
CA GLU A 23 -26.03 -0.63 10.63
C GLU A 23 -24.93 0.44 10.63
N VAL A 24 -24.06 0.45 9.61
CA VAL A 24 -22.99 1.45 9.50
C VAL A 24 -23.57 2.87 9.40
N ASN A 25 -24.62 3.08 8.60
CA ASN A 25 -25.27 4.40 8.52
C ASN A 25 -25.84 4.85 9.88
N LYS A 26 -26.41 3.94 10.69
CA LYS A 26 -26.83 4.28 12.07
C LYS A 26 -25.65 4.69 12.95
N TRP A 27 -24.50 4.03 12.81
CA TRP A 27 -23.30 4.37 13.58
C TRP A 27 -22.75 5.75 13.19
N LEU A 28 -22.72 6.04 11.89
CA LEU A 28 -22.30 7.34 11.34
C LEU A 28 -23.25 8.46 11.79
N GLU A 29 -24.57 8.24 11.71
CA GLU A 29 -25.58 9.16 12.25
C GLU A 29 -25.40 9.38 13.76
N GLY A 30 -25.12 8.31 14.51
CA GLY A 30 -24.78 8.36 15.93
C GLY A 30 -23.58 9.24 16.22
N ALA A 31 -22.52 9.13 15.41
CA ALA A 31 -21.32 9.97 15.54
C ALA A 31 -21.65 11.45 15.29
N THR A 32 -22.42 11.75 14.24
CA THR A 32 -22.84 13.13 13.95
C THR A 32 -23.75 13.71 15.04
N ASN A 33 -24.68 12.92 15.56
CA ASN A 33 -25.55 13.32 16.68
C ASN A 33 -24.76 13.56 17.98
N ALA A 34 -23.67 12.82 18.18
CA ALA A 34 -22.73 13.04 19.29
C ALA A 34 -21.82 14.26 19.07
N GLY A 35 -21.91 14.93 17.91
CA GLY A 35 -21.22 16.18 17.59
C GLY A 35 -19.93 16.01 16.77
N ALA A 36 -19.78 14.91 16.04
CA ALA A 36 -18.78 14.82 14.97
C ALA A 36 -19.23 15.64 13.74
N THR A 37 -18.29 16.34 13.11
CA THR A 37 -18.50 17.04 11.83
C THR A 37 -18.27 16.12 10.64
N TYR A 38 -17.51 15.04 10.84
CA TYR A 38 -17.28 13.99 9.85
C TYR A 38 -17.09 12.66 10.57
N ALA A 39 -17.57 11.58 9.97
CA ALA A 39 -17.29 10.22 10.41
C ALA A 39 -17.17 9.28 9.21
N GLU A 40 -16.36 8.25 9.33
CA GLU A 40 -16.22 7.20 8.33
C GLU A 40 -16.01 5.83 8.98
N VAL A 41 -16.44 4.80 8.27
CA VAL A 41 -16.07 3.41 8.53
C VAL A 41 -15.38 2.88 7.28
N ARG A 42 -14.10 2.52 7.42
CA ARG A 42 -13.31 1.85 6.39
C ARG A 42 -13.07 0.40 6.82
N LEU A 43 -13.48 -0.55 6.01
CA LEU A 43 -13.18 -1.98 6.19
C LEU A 43 -12.13 -2.39 5.16
N VAL A 44 -11.16 -3.20 5.58
CA VAL A 44 -10.23 -3.90 4.70
C VAL A 44 -10.25 -5.38 5.03
N ALA A 45 -10.43 -6.19 3.99
CA ALA A 45 -10.30 -7.63 4.03
C ALA A 45 -9.20 -8.04 3.06
N ASN A 46 -8.20 -8.78 3.55
CA ASN A 46 -7.09 -9.27 2.76
C ASN A 46 -7.05 -10.79 2.79
N GLN A 47 -7.18 -11.44 1.63
CA GLN A 47 -6.88 -12.86 1.47
C GLN A 47 -5.49 -12.99 0.87
N ASN A 48 -4.56 -13.61 1.60
CA ASN A 48 -3.17 -13.68 1.18
C ASN A 48 -2.61 -15.10 1.27
N CYS A 49 -1.53 -15.34 0.54
CA CYS A 49 -0.74 -16.56 0.63
C CYS A 49 0.74 -16.19 0.70
N ALA A 50 1.46 -16.71 1.69
CA ALA A 50 2.89 -16.55 1.81
C ALA A 50 3.60 -17.92 1.86
N ILE A 51 4.48 -18.15 0.90
CA ILE A 51 5.26 -19.38 0.76
C ILE A 51 6.74 -19.04 0.87
N THR A 52 7.49 -19.85 1.60
CA THR A 52 8.94 -19.75 1.71
C THR A 52 9.56 -21.13 1.55
N VAL A 53 10.42 -21.26 0.56
CA VAL A 53 11.26 -22.43 0.31
C VAL A 53 12.69 -22.03 0.63
N ARG A 54 13.40 -22.87 1.37
CA ARG A 54 14.81 -22.66 1.69
C ARG A 54 15.58 -23.91 1.31
N ASP A 55 16.56 -23.72 0.45
CA ASP A 55 17.45 -24.77 0.00
C ASP A 55 16.67 -25.99 -0.58
N GLY A 56 15.65 -25.72 -1.40
CA GLY A 56 14.76 -26.73 -1.98
C GLY A 56 13.71 -27.31 -1.00
N GLU A 57 13.79 -27.00 0.30
CA GLU A 57 12.86 -27.49 1.30
C GLU A 57 11.78 -26.45 1.62
N LEU A 58 10.51 -26.86 1.56
CA LEU A 58 9.40 -26.04 2.02
C LEU A 58 9.54 -25.74 3.51
N ARG A 59 9.61 -24.46 3.87
CA ARG A 59 9.65 -24.00 5.27
C ARG A 59 8.29 -23.53 5.76
N ARG A 60 7.54 -22.86 4.90
CA ARG A 60 6.28 -22.20 5.24
C ARG A 60 5.39 -22.13 4.00
N ALA A 61 4.12 -22.49 4.15
CA ALA A 61 3.04 -22.17 3.22
C ALA A 61 1.82 -21.79 4.07
N ILE A 62 1.56 -20.50 4.21
CA ILE A 62 0.51 -19.99 5.09
C ILE A 62 -0.50 -19.22 4.22
N PRO A 63 -1.71 -19.77 4.02
CA PRO A 63 -2.85 -18.95 3.63
C PRO A 63 -3.25 -18.08 4.84
N GLY A 64 -3.51 -16.81 4.59
CA GLY A 64 -3.94 -15.83 5.57
C GLY A 64 -5.25 -15.17 5.16
N GLN A 65 -6.03 -14.78 6.16
CA GLN A 65 -7.19 -13.92 6.01
C GLN A 65 -7.13 -12.88 7.11
N ASP A 66 -7.00 -11.62 6.71
CA ASP A 66 -7.01 -10.49 7.61
C ASP A 66 -8.29 -9.70 7.36
N LEU A 67 -8.94 -9.25 8.44
CA LEU A 67 -10.18 -8.50 8.39
C LEU A 67 -10.18 -7.46 9.51
N GLY A 68 -10.24 -6.20 9.13
CA GLY A 68 -10.25 -5.07 10.06
C GLY A 68 -11.20 -3.98 9.59
N ALA A 69 -11.81 -3.28 10.54
CA ALA A 69 -12.58 -2.07 10.29
C ALA A 69 -12.09 -0.94 11.20
N THR A 70 -12.02 0.26 10.64
CA THR A 70 -11.63 1.48 11.33
C THR A 70 -12.78 2.48 11.29
N LEU A 71 -13.23 2.93 12.46
CA LEU A 71 -14.08 4.10 12.65
C LEU A 71 -13.18 5.31 12.89
N ARG A 72 -13.23 6.29 11.99
CA ARG A 72 -12.54 7.58 12.16
C ARG A 72 -13.59 8.70 12.23
N VAL A 73 -13.47 9.57 13.23
CA VAL A 73 -14.40 10.69 13.45
C VAL A 73 -13.63 11.99 13.64
N LEU A 74 -14.13 13.07 13.06
CA LEU A 74 -13.64 14.42 13.27
C LEU A 74 -14.63 15.16 14.16
N ALA A 75 -14.20 15.63 15.32
CA ALA A 75 -15.03 16.44 16.21
C ALA A 75 -14.22 17.62 16.76
N ASP A 76 -14.79 18.82 16.70
CA ASP A 76 -14.15 20.07 17.13
C ASP A 76 -12.75 20.28 16.48
N GLY A 77 -12.56 19.78 15.25
CA GLY A 77 -11.31 19.84 14.49
C GLY A 77 -10.20 18.90 14.97
N ALA A 78 -10.53 17.81 15.66
CA ALA A 78 -9.57 16.78 16.06
C ALA A 78 -10.08 15.37 15.72
N TRP A 79 -9.15 14.47 15.41
CA TRP A 79 -9.45 13.08 15.10
C TRP A 79 -9.68 12.23 16.35
N GLY A 80 -10.66 11.35 16.26
CA GLY A 80 -10.81 10.16 17.11
C GLY A 80 -10.82 8.94 16.20
N VAL A 81 -10.08 7.90 16.57
CA VAL A 81 -9.93 6.68 15.76
C VAL A 81 -10.14 5.46 16.64
N HIS A 82 -10.88 4.48 16.14
CA HIS A 82 -11.05 3.17 16.73
C HIS A 82 -10.97 2.10 15.65
N SER A 83 -10.09 1.12 15.83
CA SER A 83 -9.93 0.00 14.90
C SER A 83 -10.18 -1.33 15.60
N THR A 84 -10.80 -2.28 14.89
CA THR A 84 -11.20 -3.57 15.44
C THR A 84 -11.39 -4.62 14.33
N SER A 85 -11.21 -5.89 14.69
CA SER A 85 -11.65 -7.03 13.87
C SER A 85 -13.07 -7.51 14.24
N ASP A 86 -13.65 -7.00 15.34
CA ASP A 86 -15.03 -7.27 15.76
C ASP A 86 -16.00 -6.25 15.14
N ILE A 87 -16.21 -6.38 13.84
CA ILE A 87 -17.05 -5.47 13.04
C ILE A 87 -18.47 -5.39 13.60
N ALA A 88 -19.01 -6.48 14.11
CA ALA A 88 -20.38 -6.54 14.62
C ALA A 88 -20.61 -5.62 15.82
N ASN A 89 -19.55 -5.33 16.60
CA ASN A 89 -19.61 -4.49 17.79
C ASN A 89 -18.98 -3.10 17.60
N LEU A 90 -18.56 -2.73 16.38
CA LEU A 90 -17.96 -1.43 16.08
C LEU A 90 -18.84 -0.24 16.53
N GLY A 91 -20.17 -0.38 16.41
CA GLY A 91 -21.13 0.63 16.86
C GLY A 91 -21.01 1.00 18.34
N LEU A 92 -20.51 0.11 19.21
CA LEU A 92 -20.32 0.39 20.64
C LEU A 92 -19.20 1.42 20.89
N ALA A 93 -18.27 1.57 19.95
CA ALA A 93 -17.15 2.50 20.07
C ALA A 93 -17.50 3.94 19.66
N VAL A 94 -18.66 4.19 19.05
CA VAL A 94 -19.00 5.49 18.45
C VAL A 94 -18.89 6.65 19.45
N GLU A 95 -19.62 6.58 20.58
CA GLU A 95 -19.61 7.67 21.57
C GLU A 95 -18.22 7.88 22.18
N GLN A 96 -17.50 6.79 22.44
CA GLN A 96 -16.14 6.85 23.00
C GLN A 96 -15.15 7.47 22.02
N THR A 97 -15.28 7.16 20.73
CA THR A 97 -14.43 7.70 19.67
C THR A 97 -14.67 9.20 19.47
N VAL A 98 -15.93 9.65 19.50
CA VAL A 98 -16.27 11.08 19.46
C VAL A 98 -15.80 11.81 20.73
N SER A 99 -15.96 11.18 21.90
CA SER A 99 -15.46 11.72 23.17
C SER A 99 -13.93 11.89 23.16
N LEU A 100 -13.20 10.91 22.61
CA LEU A 100 -11.75 10.99 22.42
C LEU A 100 -11.37 12.18 21.55
N ALA A 101 -12.00 12.33 20.37
CA ALA A 101 -11.77 13.46 19.47
C ALA A 101 -11.95 14.81 20.19
N LYS A 102 -13.06 14.99 20.91
CA LYS A 102 -13.32 16.22 21.68
C LYS A 102 -12.31 16.45 22.80
N GLN A 103 -11.83 15.39 23.44
CA GLN A 103 -10.79 15.49 24.48
C GLN A 103 -9.44 15.90 23.91
N VAL A 104 -9.10 15.44 22.70
CA VAL A 104 -7.91 15.89 21.97
C VAL A 104 -8.07 17.35 21.56
N ALA A 105 -9.22 17.75 21.01
CA ALA A 105 -9.51 19.13 20.64
C ALA A 105 -9.33 20.11 21.81
N ARG A 106 -9.75 19.75 23.03
CA ARG A 106 -9.58 20.58 24.25
C ARG A 106 -8.13 20.77 24.69
N ARG A 107 -7.21 19.91 24.24
CA ARG A 107 -5.78 19.97 24.56
C ARG A 107 -4.94 20.57 23.45
N ARG A 108 -5.57 20.96 22.33
CA ARG A 108 -4.91 21.62 21.19
C ARG A 108 -4.13 22.85 21.66
N GLY A 109 -2.89 22.98 21.19
CA GLY A 109 -2.04 24.12 21.50
C GLY A 109 -2.62 25.43 20.96
N SER A 110 -2.31 26.57 21.59
CA SER A 110 -2.82 27.89 21.17
C SER A 110 -2.38 28.32 19.76
N GLY A 111 -1.35 27.69 19.19
CA GLY A 111 -0.87 27.93 17.83
C GLY A 111 -1.29 26.88 16.80
N GLU A 112 -1.98 25.82 17.23
CA GLU A 112 -2.41 24.73 16.34
C GLU A 112 -3.80 25.04 15.77
N LYS A 113 -3.97 24.82 14.46
CA LYS A 113 -5.25 25.00 13.78
C LYS A 113 -6.12 23.75 13.95
N PRO A 114 -7.46 23.89 13.99
CA PRO A 114 -8.35 22.74 13.82
C PRO A 114 -8.05 22.03 12.50
N VAL A 115 -8.18 20.71 12.52
CA VAL A 115 -8.23 19.90 11.30
C VAL A 115 -9.49 20.26 10.54
N GLU A 116 -9.32 20.52 9.24
CA GLU A 116 -10.37 20.76 8.26
C GLU A 116 -10.17 19.79 7.09
N LEU A 117 -11.25 19.41 6.41
CA LEU A 117 -11.19 18.50 5.27
C LEU A 117 -11.56 19.24 4.01
N ALA A 118 -10.76 19.05 2.95
CA ALA A 118 -11.14 19.51 1.63
C ALA A 118 -12.34 18.68 1.14
N GLU A 119 -13.25 19.35 0.43
CA GLU A 119 -14.42 18.72 -0.18
C GLU A 119 -14.00 17.74 -1.27
N ILE A 120 -14.68 16.59 -1.32
CA ILE A 120 -14.53 15.58 -2.37
C ILE A 120 -15.90 15.16 -2.91
N PRO A 121 -16.01 14.71 -4.17
CA PRO A 121 -17.28 14.23 -4.68
C PRO A 121 -17.80 13.02 -3.90
N VAL A 122 -19.04 13.10 -3.43
CA VAL A 122 -19.76 11.97 -2.83
C VAL A 122 -20.06 10.94 -3.92
N LYS A 123 -19.60 9.70 -3.73
CA LYS A 123 -19.76 8.61 -4.70
C LYS A 123 -20.35 7.36 -4.09
N GLN A 124 -21.16 6.67 -4.89
CA GLN A 124 -21.73 5.37 -4.57
C GLN A 124 -21.50 4.43 -5.74
N ASP A 125 -20.44 3.63 -5.66
CA ASP A 125 -20.01 2.74 -6.73
C ASP A 125 -19.18 1.56 -6.22
N THR A 126 -18.91 0.65 -7.14
CA THR A 126 -18.06 -0.52 -6.90
C THR A 126 -17.03 -0.62 -8.02
N ILE A 127 -15.75 -0.70 -7.67
CA ILE A 127 -14.64 -0.79 -8.63
C ILE A 127 -13.75 -2.00 -8.32
N HIS A 128 -13.86 -3.05 -9.12
CA HIS A 128 -13.00 -4.23 -9.00
C HIS A 128 -12.02 -4.30 -10.16
N TRP A 129 -10.72 -4.26 -9.86
CA TRP A 129 -9.68 -4.56 -10.83
C TRP A 129 -9.47 -6.07 -10.87
N ALA A 130 -10.23 -6.73 -11.74
CA ALA A 130 -10.14 -8.16 -11.93
C ALA A 130 -8.78 -8.56 -12.54
N PRO A 131 -8.09 -9.56 -11.97
CA PRO A 131 -6.89 -10.13 -12.56
C PRO A 131 -7.25 -11.00 -13.77
N LYS A 132 -6.25 -11.35 -14.59
CA LYS A 132 -6.40 -12.35 -15.64
C LYS A 132 -6.42 -13.77 -15.07
N ARG A 133 -5.62 -14.03 -14.03
CA ARG A 133 -5.54 -15.29 -13.29
C ARG A 133 -5.63 -14.99 -11.79
N ASP A 134 -6.82 -15.13 -11.22
CA ASP A 134 -7.05 -14.86 -9.81
C ASP A 134 -6.20 -15.76 -8.91
N ASN A 135 -5.41 -15.16 -8.01
CA ASN A 135 -4.52 -15.91 -7.10
C ASN A 135 -5.24 -16.94 -6.22
N ARG A 136 -6.54 -16.73 -5.97
CA ARG A 136 -7.39 -17.59 -5.13
C ARG A 136 -7.78 -18.88 -5.84
N ASP A 137 -7.70 -18.89 -7.17
CA ASP A 137 -8.01 -20.04 -8.02
C ASP A 137 -6.75 -20.82 -8.42
N VAL A 138 -5.56 -20.37 -8.00
CA VAL A 138 -4.28 -21.01 -8.31
C VAL A 138 -3.88 -21.96 -7.19
N ASP A 139 -3.67 -23.23 -7.55
CA ASP A 139 -3.27 -24.29 -6.63
C ASP A 139 -1.90 -24.03 -6.01
N LEU A 140 -1.73 -24.50 -4.77
CA LEU A 140 -0.46 -24.40 -4.04
C LEU A 140 0.70 -25.05 -4.80
N ASP A 141 0.45 -26.17 -5.48
CA ASP A 141 1.47 -26.91 -6.22
C ASP A 141 2.03 -26.11 -7.39
N GLU A 142 1.21 -25.31 -8.09
CA GLU A 142 1.68 -24.43 -9.17
C GLU A 142 2.58 -23.32 -8.62
N LYS A 143 2.21 -22.74 -7.48
CA LYS A 143 3.00 -21.73 -6.77
C LYS A 143 4.34 -22.31 -6.28
N LEU A 144 4.33 -23.56 -5.78
CA LEU A 144 5.54 -24.26 -5.34
C LEU A 144 6.44 -24.63 -6.51
N GLN A 145 5.88 -25.02 -7.65
CA GLN A 145 6.65 -25.34 -8.85
C GLN A 145 7.42 -24.11 -9.33
N LEU A 146 6.79 -22.93 -9.39
CA LEU A 146 7.46 -21.66 -9.70
C LEU A 146 8.68 -21.41 -8.81
N LEU A 147 8.55 -21.64 -7.49
CA LEU A 147 9.65 -21.45 -6.54
C LEU A 147 10.76 -22.49 -6.68
N THR A 148 10.40 -23.71 -7.05
CA THR A 148 11.34 -24.82 -7.29
C THR A 148 12.14 -24.58 -8.57
N ASP A 149 11.50 -24.10 -9.63
CA ASP A 149 12.14 -23.74 -10.89
C ASP A 149 13.11 -22.57 -10.70
N LEU A 150 12.69 -21.55 -9.93
CA LEU A 150 13.56 -20.43 -9.56
C LEU A 150 14.78 -20.90 -8.76
N ASP A 151 14.58 -21.74 -7.74
CA ASP A 151 15.67 -22.27 -6.91
C ASP A 151 16.69 -23.07 -7.74
N SER A 152 16.19 -23.96 -8.61
CA SER A 152 17.00 -24.78 -9.49
C SER A 152 17.81 -23.94 -10.47
N ALA A 153 17.22 -22.88 -11.03
CA ALA A 153 17.90 -21.97 -11.94
C ALA A 153 18.94 -21.06 -11.26
N ILE A 154 18.83 -20.85 -9.94
CA ILE A 154 19.82 -20.09 -9.15
C ILE A 154 21.02 -20.97 -8.79
N ARG A 155 20.81 -22.24 -8.43
CA ARG A 155 21.83 -23.15 -7.90
C ARG A 155 22.75 -23.73 -8.99
N THR A 156 23.42 -22.84 -9.72
CA THR A 156 24.29 -23.20 -10.85
C THR A 156 25.79 -23.24 -10.51
N ASP A 157 26.18 -22.81 -9.31
CA ASP A 157 27.58 -22.73 -8.84
C ASP A 157 27.69 -23.20 -7.39
N GLU A 158 28.73 -23.97 -7.05
CA GLU A 158 28.95 -24.55 -5.70
C GLU A 158 29.18 -23.51 -4.61
N ARG A 159 29.62 -22.30 -4.99
CA ARG A 159 29.80 -21.17 -4.07
C ARG A 159 28.47 -20.61 -3.58
N ILE A 160 27.35 -20.93 -4.24
CA ILE A 160 26.01 -20.58 -3.78
C ILE A 160 25.62 -21.56 -2.67
N VAL A 161 25.88 -21.14 -1.43
CA VAL A 161 25.71 -21.98 -0.24
C VAL A 161 24.31 -21.95 0.34
N SER A 162 23.49 -20.95 -0.01
CA SER A 162 22.07 -20.92 0.41
C SER A 162 21.19 -20.10 -0.53
N THR A 163 19.94 -20.56 -0.66
CA THR A 163 18.88 -19.89 -1.40
C THR A 163 17.59 -19.90 -0.59
N ILE A 164 16.90 -18.77 -0.57
CA ILE A 164 15.56 -18.64 -0.03
C ILE A 164 14.69 -18.07 -1.13
N THR A 165 13.78 -18.86 -1.69
CA THR A 165 12.78 -18.41 -2.66
C THR A 165 11.44 -18.21 -1.95
N GLY A 166 10.73 -17.16 -2.35
CA GLY A 166 9.49 -16.75 -1.71
C GLY A 166 8.43 -16.37 -2.71
N TYR A 167 7.19 -16.66 -2.36
CA TYR A 167 6.00 -16.22 -3.09
C TYR A 167 5.06 -15.54 -2.10
N SER A 168 4.48 -14.42 -2.51
CA SER A 168 3.44 -13.73 -1.77
C SER A 168 2.37 -13.19 -2.70
N ASP A 169 1.10 -13.47 -2.40
CA ASP A 169 -0.03 -12.82 -3.04
C ASP A 169 -0.99 -12.18 -2.03
N GLU A 170 -1.76 -11.21 -2.50
CA GLU A 170 -2.84 -10.57 -1.76
C GLU A 170 -4.02 -10.28 -2.68
N HIS A 171 -5.23 -10.52 -2.16
CA HIS A 171 -6.48 -9.99 -2.67
C HIS A 171 -7.04 -9.02 -1.64
N ILE A 172 -6.93 -7.73 -1.95
CA ILE A 172 -7.36 -6.65 -1.07
C ILE A 172 -8.77 -6.24 -1.49
N HIS A 173 -9.70 -6.30 -0.54
CA HIS A 173 -11.07 -5.82 -0.66
C HIS A 173 -11.33 -4.74 0.38
N SER A 174 -11.80 -3.59 -0.08
CA SER A 174 -12.01 -2.41 0.76
C SER A 174 -13.43 -1.88 0.61
N GLU A 175 -13.99 -1.41 1.72
CA GLU A 175 -15.29 -0.74 1.76
C GLU A 175 -15.15 0.55 2.56
N LEU A 176 -15.73 1.64 2.06
CA LEU A 176 -15.75 2.94 2.73
C LEU A 176 -17.18 3.48 2.76
N LEU A 177 -17.66 3.77 3.96
CA LEU A 177 -18.90 4.52 4.18
C LEU A 177 -18.58 5.77 5.01
N THR A 178 -19.17 6.91 4.66
CA THR A 178 -18.93 8.20 5.33
C THR A 178 -20.23 8.88 5.71
N SER A 179 -20.19 9.74 6.73
CA SER A 179 -21.32 10.58 7.13
C SER A 179 -21.75 11.60 6.06
N GLU A 180 -20.91 11.82 5.05
CA GLU A 180 -21.20 12.68 3.89
C GLU A 180 -21.96 11.93 2.79
N GLY A 181 -22.15 10.60 2.93
CA GLY A 181 -22.92 9.78 2.01
C GLY A 181 -22.09 9.00 0.98
N THR A 182 -20.76 9.11 1.01
CA THR A 182 -19.86 8.25 0.21
C THR A 182 -20.05 6.81 0.66
N ASN A 183 -20.23 5.92 -0.30
CA ASN A 183 -20.42 4.48 -0.10
C ASN A 183 -19.75 3.71 -1.23
N ARG A 184 -18.46 3.36 -1.06
CA ARG A 184 -17.65 2.75 -2.12
C ARG A 184 -17.12 1.38 -1.73
N THR A 185 -16.98 0.52 -2.73
CA THR A 185 -16.31 -0.77 -2.59
C THR A 185 -15.27 -0.92 -3.69
N TRP A 186 -14.09 -1.43 -3.36
CA TRP A 186 -13.11 -1.76 -4.37
C TRP A 186 -12.27 -2.98 -4.04
N SER A 187 -11.71 -3.61 -5.06
CA SER A 187 -10.71 -4.65 -4.85
C SER A 187 -9.70 -4.74 -5.99
N PHE A 188 -8.53 -5.25 -5.66
CA PHE A 188 -7.44 -5.53 -6.60
C PHE A 188 -6.55 -6.64 -6.02
N GLN A 189 -5.56 -7.10 -6.79
CA GLN A 189 -4.60 -8.10 -6.33
C GLN A 189 -3.17 -7.62 -6.54
N ARG A 190 -2.24 -8.16 -5.76
CA ARG A 190 -0.81 -8.08 -6.02
C ARG A 190 -0.19 -9.46 -5.85
N THR A 191 0.82 -9.74 -6.67
CA THR A 191 1.57 -11.00 -6.61
C THR A 191 3.04 -10.71 -6.77
N VAL A 192 3.87 -11.36 -5.96
CA VAL A 192 5.33 -11.25 -6.00
C VAL A 192 5.96 -12.63 -5.82
N ALA A 193 6.97 -12.91 -6.64
CA ALA A 193 7.94 -13.97 -6.38
C ALA A 193 9.31 -13.33 -6.16
N ASN A 194 10.11 -13.88 -5.24
CA ASN A 194 11.41 -13.34 -4.88
C ASN A 194 12.42 -14.44 -4.57
N ALA A 195 13.69 -14.04 -4.54
CA ALA A 195 14.77 -14.87 -4.03
C ALA A 195 15.78 -14.03 -3.24
N VAL A 196 16.34 -14.64 -2.20
CA VAL A 196 17.54 -14.19 -1.49
C VAL A 196 18.59 -15.27 -1.65
N ILE A 197 19.74 -14.90 -2.22
CA ILE A 197 20.82 -15.80 -2.58
C ILE A 197 22.04 -15.43 -1.74
N THR A 198 22.70 -16.43 -1.15
CA THR A 198 23.96 -16.25 -0.41
C THR A 198 25.06 -17.08 -1.05
N ALA A 199 26.16 -16.42 -1.38
CA ALA A 199 27.37 -17.07 -1.88
C ALA A 199 28.55 -16.86 -0.93
N ARG A 200 29.49 -17.82 -0.93
CA ARG A 200 30.68 -17.80 -0.08
C ARG A 200 31.89 -18.38 -0.82
N GLU A 201 33.03 -17.72 -0.69
CA GLU A 201 34.33 -18.16 -1.21
C GLU A 201 35.44 -17.57 -0.33
N ASP A 202 36.44 -18.37 0.06
CA ASP A 202 37.63 -17.92 0.81
C ASP A 202 37.37 -17.04 2.06
N GLY A 203 36.23 -17.24 2.73
CA GLY A 203 35.83 -16.48 3.92
C GLY A 203 35.02 -15.21 3.62
N GLU A 204 34.92 -14.80 2.35
CA GLU A 204 34.03 -13.74 1.88
C GLU A 204 32.60 -14.26 1.72
N VAL A 205 31.63 -13.39 1.99
CA VAL A 205 30.20 -13.71 1.87
C VAL A 205 29.51 -12.58 1.12
N ALA A 206 28.73 -12.95 0.10
CA ALA A 206 27.91 -12.02 -0.66
C ALA A 206 26.44 -12.44 -0.61
N SER A 207 25.56 -11.46 -0.71
CA SER A 207 24.12 -11.70 -0.85
C SER A 207 23.53 -10.86 -1.97
N TYR A 208 22.56 -11.45 -2.67
CA TYR A 208 21.78 -10.78 -3.70
C TYR A 208 20.30 -11.05 -3.48
N ARG A 209 19.46 -10.05 -3.79
CA ARG A 209 18.00 -10.17 -3.73
C ARG A 209 17.43 -9.81 -5.08
N CYS A 210 16.52 -10.64 -5.57
CA CYS A 210 15.74 -10.36 -6.76
C CYS A 210 14.25 -10.59 -6.49
N ARG A 211 13.40 -9.88 -7.23
CA ARG A 211 11.95 -9.97 -7.14
C ARG A 211 11.33 -9.69 -8.49
N ILE A 212 10.19 -10.33 -8.74
CA ILE A 212 9.30 -10.09 -9.87
C ILE A 212 7.87 -10.05 -9.33
N GLY A 213 6.99 -9.37 -10.05
CA GLY A 213 5.62 -9.19 -9.62
C GLY A 213 5.14 -7.76 -9.79
N GLY A 214 3.92 -7.52 -9.32
CA GLY A 214 3.23 -6.27 -9.53
C GLY A 214 1.78 -6.32 -9.10
N GLY A 215 0.99 -5.39 -9.62
CA GLY A 215 -0.47 -5.45 -9.54
C GLY A 215 -1.01 -6.51 -10.51
N GLY A 216 -2.09 -7.18 -10.10
CA GLY A 216 -2.68 -8.31 -10.81
C GLY A 216 -2.60 -9.61 -10.02
N GLY A 217 -3.09 -10.68 -10.64
CA GLY A 217 -3.09 -12.01 -10.06
C GLY A 217 -1.80 -12.77 -10.40
N PHE A 218 -1.91 -14.10 -10.51
CA PHE A 218 -0.76 -14.96 -10.77
C PHE A 218 -0.07 -14.65 -12.11
N GLU A 219 -0.78 -13.98 -13.02
CA GLU A 219 -0.20 -13.49 -14.28
C GLU A 219 0.98 -12.52 -14.09
N ALA A 220 1.09 -11.88 -12.92
CA ALA A 220 2.17 -10.95 -12.63
C ALA A 220 3.53 -11.66 -12.43
N VAL A 221 3.52 -12.98 -12.21
CA VAL A 221 4.75 -13.79 -12.08
C VAL A 221 4.86 -14.85 -13.17
N ASP A 222 3.75 -15.41 -13.65
CA ASP A 222 3.76 -16.47 -14.67
C ASP A 222 4.29 -16.02 -16.05
N ALA A 223 4.17 -14.73 -16.35
CA ALA A 223 4.59 -14.17 -17.64
C ALA A 223 6.11 -14.00 -17.73
N THR A 224 6.83 -14.25 -16.63
CA THR A 224 8.28 -14.06 -16.53
C THR A 224 9.04 -15.35 -16.83
N ASP A 225 10.13 -15.24 -17.58
CA ASP A 225 11.12 -16.31 -17.71
C ASP A 225 11.86 -16.49 -16.37
N ILE A 226 11.31 -17.35 -15.51
CA ILE A 226 11.82 -17.58 -14.16
C ILE A 226 13.22 -18.18 -14.15
N GLU A 227 13.56 -18.99 -15.17
CA GLU A 227 14.88 -19.56 -15.30
C GLU A 227 15.92 -18.50 -15.67
N ALA A 228 15.60 -17.61 -16.60
CA ALA A 228 16.47 -16.50 -16.94
C ALA A 228 16.66 -15.54 -15.75
N MET A 229 15.62 -15.33 -14.95
CA MET A 229 15.75 -14.61 -13.69
C MET A 229 16.71 -15.33 -12.73
N GLY A 230 16.55 -16.64 -12.52
CA GLY A 230 17.41 -17.42 -11.63
C GLY A 230 18.89 -17.36 -12.05
N ARG A 231 19.18 -17.53 -13.35
CA ARG A 231 20.53 -17.39 -13.91
C ARG A 231 21.12 -16.01 -13.62
N LYS A 232 20.37 -14.94 -13.86
CA LYS A 232 20.81 -13.57 -13.54
C LYS A 232 21.08 -13.36 -12.05
N CYS A 233 20.29 -13.97 -11.16
CA CYS A 233 20.51 -13.85 -9.72
C CYS A 233 21.79 -14.58 -9.29
N SER A 234 22.07 -15.76 -9.87
CA SER A 234 23.34 -16.49 -9.70
C SER A 234 24.55 -15.64 -10.17
N GLU A 235 24.51 -15.15 -11.41
CA GLU A 235 25.56 -14.28 -11.97
C GLU A 235 25.79 -13.03 -11.10
N SER A 236 24.71 -12.42 -10.60
CA SER A 236 24.78 -11.20 -9.79
C SER A 236 25.44 -11.44 -8.44
N VAL A 237 25.09 -12.52 -7.72
CA VAL A 237 25.69 -12.80 -6.41
C VAL A 237 27.17 -13.16 -6.54
N LEU A 238 27.56 -13.91 -7.57
CA LEU A 238 28.95 -14.29 -7.82
C LEU A 238 29.80 -13.09 -8.26
N ARG A 239 29.20 -12.16 -9.02
CA ARG A 239 29.84 -10.87 -9.33
C ARG A 239 30.05 -10.02 -8.09
N ILE A 240 29.10 -10.00 -7.15
CA ILE A 240 29.27 -9.29 -5.87
C ILE A 240 30.35 -9.96 -5.02
N LEU A 241 30.38 -11.29 -4.98
CA LEU A 241 31.36 -12.07 -4.21
C LEU A 241 32.80 -11.79 -4.65
N SER A 242 33.00 -11.56 -5.95
CA SER A 242 34.31 -11.26 -6.55
C SER A 242 34.60 -9.76 -6.70
N ALA A 243 33.69 -8.88 -6.25
CA ALA A 243 33.84 -7.44 -6.43
C ALA A 243 34.89 -6.85 -5.47
N GLU A 244 35.72 -5.95 -6.01
CA GLU A 244 36.57 -5.10 -5.19
C GLU A 244 35.75 -4.05 -4.43
N ARG A 245 36.31 -3.53 -3.33
CA ARG A 245 35.68 -2.45 -2.58
C ARG A 245 35.52 -1.21 -3.44
N ALA A 246 34.32 -0.63 -3.43
CA ALA A 246 34.06 0.62 -4.13
C ALA A 246 34.96 1.76 -3.62
N PRO A 247 35.43 2.67 -4.50
CA PRO A 247 36.20 3.83 -4.10
C PRO A 247 35.37 4.79 -3.23
N SER A 248 36.03 5.49 -2.31
CA SER A 248 35.41 6.50 -1.45
C SER A 248 35.58 7.91 -2.02
N GLY A 249 34.58 8.78 -1.81
CA GLY A 249 34.65 10.20 -2.14
C GLY A 249 33.55 10.67 -3.10
N ARG A 250 33.59 11.96 -3.45
CA ARG A 250 32.64 12.55 -4.40
C ARG A 250 33.04 12.17 -5.82
N THR A 251 32.16 11.46 -6.52
CA THR A 251 32.34 11.07 -7.92
C THR A 251 31.01 11.17 -8.68
N THR A 252 31.06 11.04 -10.00
CA THR A 252 29.86 10.94 -10.84
C THR A 252 29.29 9.53 -10.75
N LEU A 253 27.99 9.43 -10.45
CA LEU A 253 27.24 8.18 -10.48
C LEU A 253 26.42 8.12 -11.78
N VAL A 254 26.56 7.03 -12.52
CA VAL A 254 25.61 6.65 -13.57
C VAL A 254 24.81 5.48 -13.02
N ALA A 255 23.53 5.73 -12.72
CA ALA A 255 22.62 4.73 -12.16
C ALA A 255 21.74 4.13 -13.27
N ASP A 256 21.41 2.85 -13.14
CA ASP A 256 20.35 2.24 -13.92
C ASP A 256 18.96 2.75 -13.48
N SER A 257 17.90 2.31 -14.18
CA SER A 257 16.52 2.73 -13.92
C SER A 257 16.02 2.36 -12.53
N ASP A 258 16.43 1.21 -11.99
CA ASP A 258 15.90 0.69 -10.72
C ASP A 258 16.48 1.48 -9.56
N LEU A 259 17.81 1.69 -9.57
CA LEU A 259 18.46 2.56 -8.58
C LEU A 259 18.00 4.01 -8.71
N THR A 260 17.80 4.50 -9.94
CA THR A 260 17.24 5.84 -10.17
C THR A 260 15.84 5.96 -9.59
N GLY A 261 14.98 4.96 -9.77
CA GLY A 261 13.62 4.94 -9.19
C GLY A 261 13.63 5.04 -7.67
N VAL A 262 14.50 4.27 -7.00
CA VAL A 262 14.67 4.36 -5.53
C VAL A 262 15.18 5.74 -5.13
N TYR A 263 16.18 6.27 -5.85
CA TYR A 263 16.68 7.61 -5.56
C TYR A 263 15.59 8.67 -5.68
N ILE A 264 14.75 8.61 -6.72
CA ILE A 264 13.63 9.54 -6.90
C ILE A 264 12.58 9.37 -5.79
N HIS A 265 12.29 8.14 -5.35
CA HIS A 265 11.38 7.88 -4.23
C HIS A 265 11.84 8.59 -2.95
N GLU A 266 13.10 8.44 -2.58
CA GLU A 266 13.65 9.04 -1.36
C GLU A 266 13.89 10.55 -1.49
N ALA A 267 14.50 10.97 -2.60
CA ALA A 267 14.95 12.35 -2.78
C ALA A 267 13.82 13.32 -3.14
N LEU A 268 12.72 12.81 -3.71
CA LEU A 268 11.62 13.64 -4.24
C LEU A 268 10.24 13.09 -3.89
N GLY A 269 10.03 11.77 -3.89
CA GLY A 269 8.76 11.14 -3.54
C GLY A 269 8.28 11.54 -2.15
N HIS A 270 8.99 11.11 -1.10
CA HIS A 270 8.69 11.48 0.29
C HIS A 270 8.67 13.00 0.50
N PRO A 271 9.67 13.78 0.06
CA PRO A 271 9.60 15.24 0.20
C PRO A 271 8.38 15.91 -0.46
N CYS A 272 7.75 15.28 -1.45
CA CYS A 272 6.51 15.77 -2.06
C CYS A 272 5.24 15.41 -1.27
N GLU A 273 5.32 14.61 -0.21
CA GLU A 273 4.19 14.28 0.66
C GLU A 273 3.81 15.49 1.52
N ALA A 274 2.57 15.97 1.36
CA ALA A 274 2.11 17.24 1.92
C ALA A 274 2.00 17.22 3.45
N ASP A 275 1.94 16.05 4.07
CA ASP A 275 1.98 15.87 5.52
C ASP A 275 3.39 16.10 6.08
N LEU A 276 4.44 15.62 5.42
CA LEU A 276 5.82 15.96 5.75
C LEU A 276 6.10 17.45 5.55
N VAL A 277 5.54 18.05 4.50
CA VAL A 277 5.57 19.52 4.32
C VAL A 277 4.83 20.24 5.44
N ALA A 278 3.66 19.73 5.85
CA ALA A 278 2.85 20.27 6.94
C ALA A 278 3.52 20.16 8.32
N ALA A 279 4.32 19.13 8.53
CA ALA A 279 5.11 18.92 9.75
C ALA A 279 6.38 19.80 9.80
N GLY A 280 6.81 20.35 8.65
CA GLY A 280 8.10 21.06 8.53
C GLY A 280 9.30 20.11 8.36
N ASP A 281 9.05 18.84 8.04
CA ASP A 281 10.06 17.79 7.86
C ASP A 281 10.48 17.62 6.39
N SER A 282 9.83 18.32 5.46
CA SER A 282 10.19 18.33 4.04
C SER A 282 11.04 19.54 3.66
N CYS A 283 12.09 19.31 2.88
CA CYS A 283 12.91 20.36 2.26
C CYS A 283 12.17 21.12 1.14
N LEU A 284 10.98 20.69 0.74
CA LEU A 284 10.16 21.29 -0.31
C LEU A 284 9.13 22.30 0.21
N GLU A 285 9.13 22.61 1.51
CA GLU A 285 8.23 23.63 2.06
C GLU A 285 8.37 24.97 1.31
N GLY A 286 7.23 25.51 0.87
CA GLY A 286 7.16 26.76 0.10
C GLY A 286 7.79 26.70 -1.29
N LYS A 287 8.06 25.51 -1.84
CA LYS A 287 8.67 25.34 -3.19
C LYS A 287 7.68 25.06 -4.30
N LEU A 288 6.38 24.97 -4.02
CA LEU A 288 5.36 24.78 -5.06
C LEU A 288 5.43 25.91 -6.10
N GLY A 289 5.53 25.55 -7.38
CA GLY A 289 5.75 26.48 -8.50
C GLY A 289 7.20 26.94 -8.71
N HIS A 290 8.15 26.50 -7.88
CA HIS A 290 9.57 26.86 -7.99
C HIS A 290 10.40 25.76 -8.65
N LYS A 291 11.47 26.19 -9.32
CA LYS A 291 12.50 25.28 -9.86
C LYS A 291 13.33 24.69 -8.72
N ILE A 292 13.32 23.36 -8.62
CA ILE A 292 14.04 22.58 -7.62
C ILE A 292 15.11 21.67 -8.23
N GLY A 293 15.12 21.50 -9.56
CA GLY A 293 16.04 20.60 -10.25
C GLY A 293 16.41 21.05 -11.67
N SER A 294 17.04 20.15 -12.40
CA SER A 294 17.42 20.33 -13.81
C SER A 294 16.19 20.33 -14.72
N ASP A 295 16.23 21.09 -15.81
CA ASP A 295 15.13 21.19 -16.80
C ASP A 295 14.84 19.87 -17.53
N ILE A 296 15.75 18.90 -17.47
CA ILE A 296 15.56 17.59 -18.10
C ILE A 296 14.80 16.59 -17.21
N VAL A 297 14.47 16.97 -15.97
CA VAL A 297 13.89 16.07 -14.98
C VAL A 297 12.40 16.35 -14.84
N SER A 298 11.60 15.31 -15.09
CA SER A 298 10.18 15.28 -14.77
C SER A 298 9.89 14.01 -13.96
N VAL A 299 9.05 14.14 -12.93
CA VAL A 299 8.69 13.06 -12.00
C VAL A 299 7.18 13.01 -11.88
N ILE A 300 6.63 11.82 -12.07
CA ILE A 300 5.20 11.55 -11.91
C ILE A 300 4.99 10.50 -10.82
N ASP A 301 3.86 10.61 -10.12
CA ASP A 301 3.29 9.53 -9.34
C ASP A 301 2.02 9.03 -10.05
N ASP A 302 2.03 7.76 -10.46
CA ASP A 302 0.96 7.15 -11.25
C ASP A 302 0.41 5.87 -10.60
N PRO A 303 -0.60 5.98 -9.72
CA PRO A 303 -1.31 4.85 -9.13
C PRO A 303 -2.27 4.15 -10.11
N THR A 304 -2.42 4.64 -11.35
CA THR A 304 -3.34 4.07 -12.36
C THR A 304 -2.69 3.00 -13.23
N MET A 305 -1.36 2.84 -13.14
CA MET A 305 -0.59 1.79 -13.82
C MET A 305 -0.94 0.40 -13.29
N ARG A 306 -2.01 -0.23 -13.79
CA ARG A 306 -2.57 -1.50 -13.24
C ARG A 306 -1.61 -2.65 -12.93
N MET A 307 -0.51 -2.79 -13.67
CA MET A 307 0.50 -3.83 -13.44
C MET A 307 1.58 -3.41 -12.42
N GLY A 308 1.66 -2.13 -12.08
CA GLY A 308 2.58 -1.61 -11.08
C GLY A 308 2.16 -2.05 -9.67
N TYR A 309 3.14 -2.44 -8.85
CA TYR A 309 2.88 -2.85 -7.47
C TYR A 309 2.24 -1.72 -6.65
N GLY A 310 2.59 -0.46 -6.92
CA GLY A 310 2.03 0.72 -6.25
C GLY A 310 0.64 1.14 -6.72
N ALA A 311 0.00 0.42 -7.65
CA ALA A 311 -1.29 0.82 -8.21
C ALA A 311 -2.48 0.52 -7.28
N TYR A 312 -3.50 1.37 -7.35
CA TYR A 312 -4.77 1.23 -6.63
C TYR A 312 -5.87 2.10 -7.29
N PRO A 313 -7.15 1.67 -7.28
CA PRO A 313 -8.23 2.38 -7.98
C PRO A 313 -8.74 3.62 -7.24
N ILE A 314 -8.78 3.55 -5.92
CA ILE A 314 -9.39 4.54 -5.02
C ILE A 314 -8.48 4.63 -3.81
N ASP A 315 -8.18 5.85 -3.37
CA ASP A 315 -7.40 6.10 -2.16
C ASP A 315 -8.24 5.84 -0.89
N ASP A 316 -7.61 5.82 0.28
CA ASP A 316 -8.28 5.41 1.51
C ASP A 316 -9.26 6.44 2.08
N GLU A 317 -9.42 7.61 1.42
CA GLU A 317 -10.44 8.62 1.72
C GLU A 317 -11.54 8.67 0.66
N GLY A 318 -11.53 7.74 -0.30
CA GLY A 318 -12.57 7.59 -1.32
C GLY A 318 -12.34 8.42 -2.58
N VAL A 319 -11.15 8.99 -2.77
CA VAL A 319 -10.79 9.81 -3.95
C VAL A 319 -10.31 8.90 -5.08
N ASP A 320 -10.82 9.13 -6.30
CA ASP A 320 -10.32 8.42 -7.48
C ASP A 320 -8.85 8.77 -7.73
N THR A 321 -8.06 7.75 -8.00
CA THR A 321 -6.63 7.95 -8.26
C THR A 321 -6.39 8.52 -9.65
N ARG A 322 -5.33 9.33 -9.77
CA ARG A 322 -4.86 9.88 -11.05
C ARG A 322 -3.35 10.01 -11.09
N VAL A 323 -2.83 10.18 -12.30
CA VAL A 323 -1.46 10.66 -12.52
C VAL A 323 -1.30 12.04 -11.88
N LYS A 324 -0.23 12.20 -11.11
CA LYS A 324 0.19 13.45 -10.48
C LYS A 324 1.54 13.84 -11.04
N ASN A 325 1.62 15.05 -11.61
CA ASN A 325 2.87 15.55 -12.13
C ASN A 325 3.58 16.28 -10.99
N LEU A 326 4.41 15.56 -10.23
CA LEU A 326 5.10 16.16 -9.08
C LEU A 326 6.09 17.20 -9.57
N ILE A 327 6.89 16.85 -10.57
CA ILE A 327 7.92 17.74 -11.13
C ILE A 327 7.80 17.73 -12.65
N VAL A 328 7.80 18.92 -13.24
CA VAL A 328 7.82 19.11 -14.70
C VAL A 328 8.94 20.06 -15.04
N ASP A 329 9.89 19.59 -15.86
CA ASP A 329 11.07 20.35 -16.30
C ASP A 329 11.81 21.02 -15.13
N GLY A 330 12.01 20.25 -14.05
CA GLY A 330 12.69 20.69 -12.83
C GLY A 330 11.87 21.60 -11.90
N VAL A 331 10.61 21.91 -12.22
CA VAL A 331 9.70 22.73 -11.39
C VAL A 331 8.75 21.84 -10.60
N LEU A 332 8.65 22.06 -9.28
CA LEU A 332 7.67 21.39 -8.42
C LEU A 332 6.26 21.91 -8.73
N GLN A 333 5.38 21.04 -9.21
CA GLN A 333 4.02 21.39 -9.65
C GLN A 333 2.94 20.91 -8.68
N GLU A 334 3.13 19.76 -8.04
CA GLU A 334 2.13 19.15 -7.16
C GLU A 334 2.78 18.50 -5.93
N TYR A 335 2.08 18.52 -4.80
CA TYR A 335 2.34 17.62 -3.67
C TYR A 335 1.43 16.39 -3.74
N LEU A 336 1.86 15.27 -3.16
CA LEU A 336 0.98 14.16 -2.80
C LEU A 336 0.17 14.57 -1.56
N ASN A 337 -1.16 14.53 -1.63
CA ASN A 337 -1.98 15.04 -0.53
C ASN A 337 -3.21 14.16 -0.22
N ASN A 338 -3.74 14.38 0.98
CA ASN A 338 -5.00 13.87 1.49
C ASN A 338 -5.97 15.05 1.73
N ARG A 339 -7.22 14.80 2.17
CA ARG A 339 -8.21 15.87 2.40
C ARG A 339 -7.75 16.91 3.41
N GLU A 340 -7.05 16.49 4.47
CA GLU A 340 -6.56 17.38 5.53
C GLU A 340 -5.46 18.33 5.02
N THR A 341 -4.42 17.79 4.40
CA THR A 341 -3.30 18.57 3.86
C THR A 341 -3.74 19.40 2.66
N ALA A 342 -4.68 18.90 1.86
CA ALA A 342 -5.31 19.67 0.79
C ALA A 342 -6.04 20.91 1.33
N ALA A 343 -6.84 20.78 2.40
CA ALA A 343 -7.48 21.93 3.05
C ALA A 343 -6.45 22.95 3.55
N ARG A 344 -5.41 22.45 4.26
CA ARG A 344 -4.35 23.29 4.83
C ARG A 344 -3.62 24.14 3.79
N TYR A 345 -3.38 23.59 2.60
CA TYR A 345 -2.67 24.26 1.51
C TYR A 345 -3.58 24.82 0.42
N SER A 346 -4.90 24.78 0.59
CA SER A 346 -5.88 25.17 -0.43
C SER A 346 -5.65 24.45 -1.78
N LEU A 347 -5.33 23.16 -1.71
CA LEU A 347 -5.15 22.27 -2.85
C LEU A 347 -6.38 21.39 -3.04
N THR A 348 -6.41 20.67 -4.17
CA THR A 348 -7.42 19.64 -4.42
C THR A 348 -6.88 18.26 -4.00
N PRO A 349 -7.65 17.46 -3.25
CA PRO A 349 -7.33 16.05 -2.98
C PRO A 349 -7.00 15.30 -4.27
N ASN A 350 -5.87 14.59 -4.30
CA ASN A 350 -5.36 14.01 -5.55
C ASN A 350 -5.18 12.49 -5.54
N GLY A 351 -5.81 11.78 -4.60
CA GLY A 351 -5.75 10.32 -4.53
C GLY A 351 -4.46 9.81 -3.89
N GLY A 352 -3.80 10.64 -3.07
CA GLY A 352 -2.55 10.29 -2.37
C GLY A 352 -2.75 9.76 -0.95
N ALA A 353 -3.99 9.73 -0.43
CA ALA A 353 -4.24 9.30 0.94
C ALA A 353 -4.21 7.77 1.05
N ARG A 354 -3.25 7.24 1.80
CA ARG A 354 -3.11 5.79 2.03
C ARG A 354 -2.96 5.49 3.51
N ALA A 355 -3.57 4.41 3.96
CA ALA A 355 -3.50 3.94 5.33
C ALA A 355 -3.43 2.42 5.38
N GLN A 356 -2.57 1.88 6.24
CA GLN A 356 -2.46 0.45 6.48
C GLN A 356 -3.77 -0.15 7.01
N ASP A 357 -3.95 -1.45 6.80
CA ASP A 357 -5.06 -2.24 7.35
C ASP A 357 -5.13 -2.03 8.87
N GLY A 358 -6.33 -1.72 9.38
CA GLY A 358 -6.58 -1.33 10.78
C GLY A 358 -6.84 -2.50 11.73
#